data_AF-A0A519VR31-F1
#
_entry.id   AF-A0A519VR31-F1
#
_cell.length_a   1.000
_cell.length_b   1.000
_cell.length_c   1.000
_cell.angle_alpha   90.00
_cell.angle_beta   90.00
_cell.angle_gamma   90.00
#
_symmetry.space_group_name_H-M   'P 1'
#
loop_
_entity.id
_entity.type
_entity.pdbx_description
1 polymer ?
#
loop_
_entity_poly.entity_id
_entity_poly.type
_entity_poly.pdbx_seq_one_letter_code
_entity_poly.pdbx_strand_id
1 'polypeptide(L)'
;MHQSTTPKTHQGFLRTMSVLLTVIVLIKLAGFFTWNEDIGVTRILKLVSRLAMTVAAYGAYRLVLKRGAVDSFRWHNSWSPLLYGAYLGLGLVSLLWSRNPAYSLLQWLMDLETLVFAFYFVKCFLLLDEFFPENPVRFYHVLGNATFLILSVFLVGMLTAPEVFFRLTHDGEEARLGGFIMNPNELGMLCAVGIACLMFNFYRRHRLAWTLVKIGLLLLALILTGSRSSLVGFLLIVFFHIQQAGNPRLKIAANLAALLALPALVPLVFIKQGGL
;
A
#
# COMPACT_ATOMS: atom_id res chain seq x y z
N MET A 1 18.36 20.48 20.65
CA MET A 1 18.71 20.93 19.28
C MET A 1 20.05 20.32 18.91
N HIS A 2 20.06 19.16 18.27
CA HIS A 2 21.26 18.66 17.59
C HIS A 2 21.11 19.01 16.11
N GLN A 3 21.86 20.02 15.66
CA GLN A 3 22.12 20.21 14.23
C GLN A 3 23.17 19.18 13.84
N SER A 4 22.69 18.04 13.37
CA SER A 4 23.49 16.93 12.92
C SER A 4 23.67 17.03 11.41
N THR A 5 24.89 17.35 11.04
CA THR A 5 25.31 17.45 9.65
C THR A 5 25.60 16.04 9.17
N THR A 6 24.62 15.40 8.51
CA THR A 6 24.95 14.30 7.61
C THR A 6 26.04 14.79 6.66
N PRO A 7 27.21 14.12 6.57
CA PRO A 7 28.25 14.56 5.64
C PRO A 7 27.63 14.62 4.24
N LYS A 8 27.75 15.79 3.58
CA LYS A 8 27.13 16.10 2.27
C LYS A 8 27.31 14.98 1.23
N THR A 9 28.36 14.18 1.39
CA THR A 9 28.75 13.02 0.57
C THR A 9 27.69 11.92 0.42
N HIS A 10 26.76 11.73 1.38
CA HIS A 10 25.76 10.65 1.30
C HIS A 10 24.33 11.12 0.97
N GLN A 11 24.05 12.42 1.01
CA GLN A 11 22.71 12.96 0.78
C GLN A 11 22.21 12.70 -0.66
N GLY A 12 23.10 12.78 -1.65
CA GLY A 12 22.78 12.46 -3.04
C GLY A 12 22.33 11.02 -3.21
N PHE A 13 23.07 10.07 -2.61
CA PHE A 13 22.72 8.65 -2.63
C PHE A 13 21.38 8.37 -1.96
N LEU A 14 21.12 8.94 -0.78
CA LEU A 14 19.85 8.76 -0.07
C LEU A 14 18.66 9.31 -0.87
N ARG A 15 18.82 10.44 -1.54
CA ARG A 15 17.78 10.99 -2.42
C ARG A 15 17.52 10.07 -3.61
N THR A 16 18.57 9.57 -4.26
CA THR A 16 18.45 8.59 -5.36
C THR A 16 17.77 7.30 -4.89
N MET A 17 18.16 6.77 -3.72
CA MET A 17 17.54 5.57 -3.14
C MET A 17 16.06 5.79 -2.82
N SER A 18 15.70 6.95 -2.28
CA SER A 18 14.29 7.30 -2.01
C SER A 18 13.44 7.28 -3.28
N VAL A 19 13.94 7.92 -4.35
CA VAL A 19 13.26 7.95 -5.65
C VAL A 19 13.20 6.54 -6.24
N LEU A 20 14.32 5.81 -6.22
CA LEU A 20 14.40 4.44 -6.75
C LEU A 20 13.41 3.51 -6.05
N LEU A 21 13.38 3.50 -4.71
CA LEU A 21 12.45 2.67 -3.94
C LEU A 21 10.99 3.07 -4.18
N THR A 22 10.72 4.37 -4.36
CA THR A 22 9.38 4.87 -4.72
C THR A 22 8.96 4.40 -6.11
N VAL A 23 9.85 4.49 -7.09
CA VAL A 23 9.59 4.01 -8.46
C VAL A 23 9.39 2.49 -8.48
N ILE A 24 10.22 1.74 -7.74
CA ILE A 24 10.11 0.28 -7.64
C ILE A 24 8.72 -0.10 -7.12
N VAL A 25 8.28 0.47 -5.99
CA VAL A 25 6.98 0.11 -5.42
C VAL A 25 5.81 0.64 -6.26
N LEU A 26 5.96 1.80 -6.90
CA LEU A 26 4.94 2.35 -7.79
C LEU A 26 4.71 1.45 -9.00
N ILE A 27 5.78 1.03 -9.68
CA ILE A 27 5.68 0.11 -10.82
C ILE A 27 5.17 -1.26 -10.34
N LYS A 28 5.61 -1.73 -9.17
CA LYS A 28 5.13 -3.00 -8.60
C LYS A 28 3.62 -2.98 -8.37
N LEU A 29 3.09 -1.89 -7.80
CA LEU A 29 1.65 -1.70 -7.58
C LEU A 29 0.90 -1.55 -8.92
N ALA A 30 1.44 -0.77 -9.86
CA ALA A 30 0.90 -0.63 -11.21
C ALA A 30 0.86 -1.97 -11.99
N GLY A 31 1.76 -2.90 -11.66
CA GLY A 31 1.80 -4.27 -12.17
C GLY A 31 0.64 -5.15 -11.72
N PHE A 32 -0.26 -4.67 -10.85
CA PHE A 32 -1.51 -5.37 -10.54
C PHE A 32 -2.68 -4.94 -11.44
N PHE A 33 -2.55 -3.82 -12.15
CA PHE A 33 -3.62 -3.24 -12.96
C PHE A 33 -3.78 -3.94 -14.30
N THR A 34 -5.01 -3.96 -14.79
CA THR A 34 -5.37 -4.46 -16.12
C THR A 34 -5.22 -3.32 -17.12
N TRP A 35 -4.22 -3.42 -17.98
CA TRP A 35 -3.86 -2.37 -18.95
C TRP A 35 -4.45 -2.60 -20.34
N ASN A 36 -4.79 -3.85 -20.66
CA ASN A 36 -5.29 -4.25 -21.97
C ASN A 36 -6.43 -5.26 -21.81
N GLU A 37 -7.40 -5.21 -22.72
CA GLU A 37 -8.50 -6.17 -22.82
C GLU A 37 -8.00 -7.59 -23.13
N ASP A 38 -6.88 -7.70 -23.84
CA ASP A 38 -6.24 -8.98 -24.07
C ASP A 38 -5.64 -9.54 -22.77
N ILE A 39 -6.23 -10.65 -22.31
CA ILE A 39 -5.84 -11.38 -21.11
C ILE A 39 -4.38 -11.85 -21.20
N GLY A 40 -3.93 -12.29 -22.38
CA GLY A 40 -2.56 -12.77 -22.61
C GLY A 40 -1.54 -11.66 -22.45
N VAL A 41 -1.78 -10.53 -23.13
CA VAL A 41 -0.91 -9.35 -23.06
C VAL A 41 -0.84 -8.82 -21.63
N THR A 42 -1.99 -8.69 -20.96
CA THR A 42 -2.04 -8.24 -19.56
C THR A 42 -1.28 -9.19 -18.65
N ARG A 43 -1.43 -10.52 -18.78
CA ARG A 43 -0.70 -11.49 -17.93
C ARG A 43 0.81 -11.39 -18.11
N ILE A 44 1.29 -11.29 -19.34
CA ILE A 44 2.73 -11.17 -19.63
C ILE A 44 3.26 -9.86 -19.05
N LEU A 45 2.56 -8.74 -19.26
CA LEU A 45 2.95 -7.44 -18.72
C LEU A 45 3.02 -7.46 -17.19
N LYS A 46 2.02 -8.05 -16.53
CA LYS A 46 1.99 -8.21 -15.06
C LYS A 46 3.16 -9.07 -14.57
N LEU A 47 3.45 -10.18 -15.25
CA LEU A 47 4.54 -11.07 -14.87
C LEU A 47 5.91 -10.38 -15.01
N VAL A 48 6.17 -9.77 -16.17
CA VAL A 48 7.44 -9.11 -16.48
C VAL A 48 7.67 -7.92 -15.55
N SER A 49 6.66 -7.06 -15.35
CA SER A 49 6.80 -5.89 -14.47
C SER A 49 7.07 -6.31 -13.03
N ARG A 50 6.38 -7.34 -12.53
CA ARG A 50 6.58 -7.85 -11.17
C ARG A 50 7.98 -8.42 -10.97
N LEU A 51 8.42 -9.33 -11.85
CA LEU A 51 9.75 -9.91 -11.78
C LEU A 51 10.84 -8.85 -11.91
N ALA A 52 10.69 -7.92 -12.84
CA ALA A 52 11.62 -6.81 -13.01
C ALA A 52 11.76 -5.97 -11.74
N MET A 53 10.65 -5.66 -11.06
CA MET A 53 10.68 -4.89 -9.81
C MET A 53 11.28 -5.67 -8.64
N THR A 54 11.16 -7.00 -8.63
CA THR A 54 11.84 -7.87 -7.65
C THR A 54 13.34 -7.91 -7.86
N VAL A 55 13.78 -8.04 -9.12
CA VAL A 55 15.19 -7.90 -9.47
C VAL A 55 15.70 -6.50 -9.12
N ALA A 56 14.91 -5.45 -9.37
CA ALA A 56 15.26 -4.07 -9.01
C ALA A 56 15.37 -3.87 -7.49
N ALA A 57 14.46 -4.46 -6.69
CA ALA A 57 14.54 -4.42 -5.23
C ALA A 57 15.81 -5.14 -4.71
N TYR A 58 16.15 -6.29 -5.29
CA TYR A 58 17.41 -6.97 -5.00
C TYR A 58 18.64 -6.13 -5.42
N GLY A 59 18.58 -5.49 -6.57
CA GLY A 59 19.62 -4.57 -7.04
C GLY A 59 19.81 -3.37 -6.10
N ALA A 60 18.72 -2.75 -5.66
CA ALA A 60 18.73 -1.68 -4.66
C ALA A 60 19.38 -2.14 -3.34
N TYR A 61 19.03 -3.34 -2.87
CA TYR A 61 19.67 -3.96 -1.71
C TYR A 61 21.19 -4.15 -1.91
N ARG A 62 21.62 -4.66 -3.07
CA ARG A 62 23.06 -4.81 -3.40
C ARG A 62 23.79 -3.46 -3.49
N LEU A 63 23.13 -2.40 -3.95
CA LEU A 63 23.70 -1.04 -3.98
C LEU A 63 23.96 -0.52 -2.56
N VAL A 64 23.05 -0.79 -1.61
CA VAL A 64 23.25 -0.42 -0.20
C VAL A 64 24.42 -1.20 0.40
N LEU A 65 24.52 -2.50 0.14
CA LEU A 65 25.65 -3.33 0.60
C LEU A 65 27.00 -2.87 0.03
N LYS A 66 27.07 -2.55 -1.26
CA LYS A 66 28.30 -2.03 -1.90
C LYS A 66 28.81 -0.73 -1.26
N ARG A 67 27.95 -0.01 -0.52
CA ARG A 67 28.34 1.21 0.21
C ARG A 67 28.90 0.94 1.60
N GLY A 68 29.04 -0.33 1.99
CA GLY A 68 29.64 -0.74 3.26
C GLY A 68 28.63 -1.15 4.33
N ALA A 69 27.33 -1.20 4.01
CA ALA A 69 26.34 -1.72 4.94
C ALA A 69 26.55 -3.24 5.12
N VAL A 70 26.67 -3.68 6.37
CA VAL A 70 26.85 -5.09 6.71
C VAL A 70 25.47 -5.73 6.91
N ASP A 71 25.27 -6.89 6.31
CA ASP A 71 24.03 -7.65 6.45
C ASP A 71 24.03 -8.46 7.75
N SER A 72 23.79 -7.80 8.89
CA SER A 72 23.83 -8.44 10.21
C SER A 72 22.47 -8.47 10.91
N PHE A 73 21.37 -8.67 10.18
CA PHE A 73 20.04 -8.76 10.80
C PHE A 73 19.85 -10.06 11.57
N ARG A 74 19.36 -9.95 12.80
CA ARG A 74 18.90 -11.08 13.60
C ARG A 74 17.38 -11.12 13.63
N TRP A 75 16.81 -12.30 13.45
CA TRP A 75 15.37 -12.51 13.60
C TRP A 75 15.02 -12.51 15.09
N HIS A 76 14.23 -11.54 15.52
CA HIS A 76 13.71 -11.54 16.89
C HIS A 76 12.48 -12.45 17.04
N ASN A 77 11.63 -12.50 16.00
CA ASN A 77 10.42 -13.32 16.01
C ASN A 77 10.44 -14.37 14.89
N SER A 78 10.98 -15.55 15.20
CA SER A 78 11.08 -16.68 14.26
C SER A 78 9.71 -17.27 13.87
N TRP A 79 8.64 -16.98 14.62
CA TRP A 79 7.29 -17.45 14.27
C TRP A 79 6.75 -16.78 13.02
N SER A 80 7.10 -15.52 12.76
CA SER A 80 6.56 -14.79 11.62
C SER A 80 6.99 -15.42 10.27
N PRO A 81 8.29 -15.70 10.02
CA PRO A 81 8.71 -16.43 8.82
C PRO A 81 8.08 -17.81 8.70
N LEU A 82 7.92 -18.52 9.83
CA LEU A 82 7.31 -19.85 9.83
C LEU A 82 5.83 -19.80 9.41
N LEU A 83 5.05 -18.83 9.92
CA LEU A 83 3.65 -18.67 9.55
C LEU A 83 3.48 -18.26 8.08
N TYR A 84 4.35 -17.38 7.56
CA TYR A 84 4.35 -17.06 6.13
C TYR A 84 4.74 -18.27 5.27
N GLY A 85 5.71 -19.07 5.72
CA GLY A 85 6.09 -20.32 5.07
C GLY A 85 4.95 -21.35 5.08
N ALA A 86 4.26 -21.50 6.21
CA ALA A 86 3.10 -22.37 6.34
C ALA A 86 1.95 -21.93 5.43
N TYR A 87 1.69 -20.62 5.33
CA TYR A 87 0.71 -20.06 4.40
C TYR A 87 1.03 -20.40 2.93
N LEU A 88 2.29 -20.24 2.52
CA LEU A 88 2.72 -20.66 1.18
C LEU A 88 2.61 -22.18 1.00
N GLY A 89 2.90 -22.97 2.03
CA GLY A 89 2.71 -24.41 2.03
C GLY A 89 1.25 -24.82 1.81
N LEU A 90 0.31 -24.13 2.47
CA LEU A 90 -1.13 -24.33 2.23
C LEU A 90 -1.52 -24.02 0.78
N GLY A 91 -0.89 -23.03 0.16
CA GLY A 91 -1.04 -22.75 -1.27
C GLY A 91 -0.63 -23.93 -2.17
N LEU A 92 0.42 -24.67 -1.81
CA LEU A 92 0.82 -25.90 -2.52
C LEU A 92 -0.18 -27.04 -2.29
N VAL A 93 -0.67 -27.21 -1.05
CA VAL A 93 -1.69 -28.21 -0.74
C VAL A 93 -2.99 -27.94 -1.52
N SER A 94 -3.34 -26.66 -1.73
CA SER A 94 -4.48 -26.25 -2.54
C SER A 94 -4.40 -26.74 -3.99
N LEU A 95 -3.20 -27.00 -4.53
CA LEU A 95 -3.04 -27.57 -5.87
C LEU A 95 -3.65 -28.97 -6.00
N LEU A 96 -3.66 -29.74 -4.91
CA LEU A 96 -4.24 -31.10 -4.88
C LEU A 96 -5.77 -31.08 -4.97
N TRP A 97 -6.41 -29.96 -4.65
CA TRP A 97 -7.86 -29.80 -4.62
C TRP A 97 -8.39 -28.86 -5.73
N SER A 98 -7.50 -28.24 -6.51
CA SER A 98 -7.88 -27.25 -7.51
C SER A 98 -8.40 -27.89 -8.80
N ARG A 99 -9.50 -27.34 -9.33
CA ARG A 99 -10.03 -27.71 -10.67
C ARG A 99 -9.14 -27.21 -11.81
N ASN A 100 -8.24 -26.26 -11.56
CA ASN A 100 -7.28 -25.74 -12.54
C ASN A 100 -5.89 -25.60 -11.89
N PRO A 101 -5.08 -26.68 -11.86
CA PRO A 101 -3.81 -26.67 -11.16
C PRO A 101 -2.80 -25.68 -11.78
N ALA A 102 -2.86 -25.45 -13.10
CA ALA A 102 -1.97 -24.50 -13.77
C ALA A 102 -2.21 -23.05 -13.31
N TYR A 103 -3.48 -22.66 -13.18
CA TYR A 103 -3.83 -21.32 -12.68
C TYR A 103 -3.44 -21.15 -11.20
N SER A 104 -3.73 -22.14 -10.36
CA SER A 104 -3.37 -22.10 -8.95
C SER A 104 -1.84 -22.09 -8.73
N LEU A 105 -1.08 -22.82 -9.55
CA LEU A 105 0.38 -22.80 -9.51
C LEU A 105 0.94 -21.42 -9.90
N LEU A 106 0.36 -20.78 -10.92
CA LEU A 106 0.74 -19.42 -11.32
C LEU A 106 0.50 -18.42 -10.19
N GLN A 107 -0.66 -18.49 -9.52
CA GLN A 107 -0.96 -17.64 -8.36
C GLN A 107 0.03 -17.89 -7.22
N TRP A 108 0.33 -19.14 -6.91
CA TRP A 108 1.31 -19.50 -5.89
C TRP A 108 2.71 -18.94 -6.18
N LEU A 109 3.17 -19.05 -7.42
CA LEU A 109 4.44 -18.47 -7.86
C LEU A 109 4.44 -16.95 -7.73
N MET A 110 3.32 -16.29 -8.06
CA MET A 110 3.15 -14.85 -7.91
C MET A 110 3.19 -14.42 -6.43
N ASP A 111 2.64 -15.21 -5.53
CA ASP A 111 2.67 -14.93 -4.09
C ASP A 111 4.08 -15.12 -3.50
N LEU A 112 4.76 -16.22 -3.87
CA LEU A 112 6.16 -16.45 -3.51
C LEU A 112 7.06 -15.30 -3.99
N GLU A 113 6.87 -14.87 -5.24
CA GLU A 113 7.59 -13.75 -5.84
C GLU A 113 7.36 -12.43 -5.09
N THR A 114 6.13 -12.19 -4.63
CA THR A 114 5.80 -11.01 -3.81
C THR A 114 6.42 -11.08 -2.43
N LEU A 115 6.50 -12.28 -1.84
CA LEU A 115 7.17 -12.48 -0.56
C LEU A 115 8.67 -12.15 -0.67
N VAL A 116 9.33 -12.64 -1.72
CA VAL A 116 10.75 -12.34 -2.00
C VAL A 116 10.96 -10.84 -2.23
N PHE A 117 10.08 -10.21 -3.01
CA PHE A 117 10.06 -8.75 -3.18
C PHE A 117 9.97 -8.02 -1.84
N ALA A 118 8.96 -8.34 -1.04
CA ALA A 118 8.70 -7.68 0.24
C ALA A 118 9.89 -7.84 1.19
N PHE A 119 10.49 -9.04 1.22
CA PHE A 119 11.68 -9.31 2.01
C PHE A 119 12.84 -8.37 1.65
N TYR A 120 13.26 -8.32 0.38
CA TYR A 120 14.36 -7.45 -0.03
C TYR A 120 14.01 -5.96 0.07
N PHE A 121 12.77 -5.60 -0.24
CA PHE A 121 12.31 -4.22 -0.18
C PHE A 121 12.36 -3.68 1.26
N VAL A 122 11.82 -4.43 2.24
CA VAL A 122 11.89 -4.05 3.66
C VAL A 122 13.34 -4.04 4.15
N LYS A 123 14.14 -5.02 3.74
CA LYS A 123 15.56 -5.11 4.11
C LYS A 123 16.37 -3.89 3.64
N CYS A 124 16.01 -3.27 2.51
CA CYS A 124 16.61 -2.00 2.10
C CYS A 124 16.37 -0.90 3.15
N PHE A 125 15.16 -0.75 3.66
CA PHE A 125 14.86 0.26 4.69
C PHE A 125 15.57 -0.05 6.00
N LEU A 126 15.61 -1.31 6.42
CA LEU A 126 16.31 -1.71 7.64
C LEU A 126 17.82 -1.39 7.55
N LEU A 127 18.47 -1.69 6.41
CA LEU A 127 19.89 -1.36 6.23
C LEU A 127 20.11 0.14 6.17
N LEU A 128 19.23 0.87 5.49
CA LEU A 128 19.33 2.32 5.40
C LEU A 128 19.13 2.97 6.77
N ASP A 129 18.23 2.47 7.61
CA ASP A 129 17.96 3.02 8.95
C ASP A 129 19.13 2.77 9.90
N GLU A 130 19.73 1.57 9.85
CA GLU A 130 20.88 1.20 10.70
C GLU A 130 22.17 1.91 10.26
N PHE A 131 22.46 1.92 8.96
CA PHE A 131 23.71 2.48 8.43
C PHE A 131 23.67 4.02 8.32
N PHE A 132 22.49 4.61 8.12
CA PHE A 132 22.30 6.06 8.06
C PHE A 132 21.24 6.49 9.09
N PRO A 133 21.63 6.69 10.36
CA PRO A 133 20.70 6.96 11.47
C PRO A 133 19.80 8.20 11.26
N GLU A 134 20.23 9.13 10.40
CA GLU A 134 19.48 10.36 10.06
C GLU A 134 18.90 10.36 8.64
N ASN A 135 18.63 9.18 8.09
CA ASN A 135 18.07 9.11 6.76
C ASN A 135 16.67 9.79 6.68
N PRO A 136 16.38 10.49 5.57
CA PRO A 136 15.02 10.95 5.28
C PRO A 136 14.17 9.84 4.65
N VAL A 137 14.78 8.71 4.28
CA VAL A 137 14.14 7.64 3.49
C VAL A 137 13.40 6.70 4.42
N ARG A 138 12.09 6.89 4.56
CA ARG A 138 11.24 6.05 5.40
C ARG A 138 10.21 5.29 4.58
N PHE A 139 9.92 4.06 5.02
CA PHE A 139 8.96 3.18 4.35
C PHE A 139 7.59 3.84 4.15
N TYR A 140 7.02 4.43 5.20
CA TYR A 140 5.71 5.07 5.13
C TYR A 140 5.68 6.28 4.16
N HIS A 141 6.79 6.99 3.99
CA HIS A 141 6.86 8.09 3.03
C HIS A 141 6.94 7.57 1.59
N VAL A 142 7.74 6.53 1.35
CA VAL A 142 7.86 5.88 0.04
C VAL A 142 6.53 5.26 -0.39
N LEU A 143 5.94 4.43 0.47
CA LEU A 143 4.69 3.75 0.17
C LEU A 143 3.52 4.74 0.05
N GLY A 144 3.37 5.66 1.00
CA GLY A 144 2.29 6.65 0.99
C GLY A 144 2.33 7.59 -0.22
N ASN A 145 3.53 7.96 -0.69
CA ASN A 145 3.65 8.75 -1.92
C ASN A 145 3.36 7.92 -3.18
N ALA A 146 3.80 6.66 -3.25
CA ALA A 146 3.49 5.79 -4.37
C ALA A 146 1.98 5.53 -4.49
N THR A 147 1.29 5.25 -3.37
CA THR A 147 -0.16 5.10 -3.34
C THR A 147 -0.87 6.39 -3.74
N PHE A 148 -0.39 7.54 -3.27
CA PHE A 148 -0.95 8.84 -3.64
C PHE A 148 -0.80 9.12 -5.14
N LEU A 149 0.35 8.84 -5.74
CA LEU A 149 0.58 9.03 -7.18
C LEU A 149 -0.35 8.16 -8.02
N ILE A 150 -0.48 6.88 -7.66
CA ILE A 150 -1.42 5.96 -8.31
C ILE A 150 -2.84 6.50 -8.21
N LEU A 151 -3.29 6.86 -7.02
CA LEU A 151 -4.66 7.31 -6.80
C LEU A 151 -4.94 8.66 -7.46
N SER A 152 -3.94 9.52 -7.59
CA SER A 152 -4.05 10.74 -8.40
C SER A 152 -4.35 10.42 -9.87
N VAL A 153 -3.72 9.38 -10.44
CA VAL A 153 -4.03 8.92 -11.80
C VAL A 153 -5.47 8.43 -11.91
N PHE A 154 -5.98 7.69 -10.92
CA PHE A 154 -7.39 7.26 -10.90
C PHE A 154 -8.37 8.44 -10.78
N LEU A 155 -8.06 9.44 -9.95
CA LEU A 155 -8.88 10.64 -9.77
C LEU A 155 -8.88 11.55 -11.02
N VAL A 156 -7.76 11.64 -11.74
CA VAL A 156 -7.72 12.33 -13.04
C VAL A 156 -8.43 11.49 -14.11
N GLY A 157 -8.18 10.18 -14.11
CA GLY A 157 -8.75 9.22 -15.06
C GLY A 157 -10.27 9.18 -15.02
N MET A 158 -10.88 9.28 -13.84
CA MET A 158 -12.34 9.37 -13.72
C MET A 158 -12.93 10.64 -14.35
N LEU A 159 -12.16 11.71 -14.49
CA LEU A 159 -12.61 12.95 -15.13
C LEU A 159 -12.41 12.91 -16.65
N THR A 160 -11.38 12.21 -17.13
CA THR A 160 -11.03 12.17 -18.57
C THR A 160 -11.67 11.01 -19.32
N ALA A 161 -11.83 9.85 -18.65
CA ALA A 161 -12.30 8.59 -19.25
C ALA A 161 -13.15 7.80 -18.23
N PRO A 162 -14.32 8.32 -17.83
CA PRO A 162 -15.15 7.71 -16.78
C PRO A 162 -15.54 6.26 -17.10
N GLU A 163 -15.74 5.91 -18.37
CA GLU A 163 -16.08 4.57 -18.85
C GLU A 163 -15.02 3.50 -18.53
N VAL A 164 -13.75 3.90 -18.40
CA VAL A 164 -12.64 2.97 -18.08
C VAL A 164 -12.45 2.84 -16.56
N PHE A 165 -12.63 3.95 -15.84
CA PHE A 165 -12.31 4.06 -14.41
C PHE A 165 -13.50 3.81 -13.48
N PHE A 166 -14.74 3.90 -13.97
CA PHE A 166 -15.94 3.52 -13.23
C PHE A 166 -16.48 2.16 -13.65
N ARG A 167 -16.92 1.40 -12.66
CA ARG A 167 -17.74 0.22 -12.86
C ARG A 167 -19.13 0.50 -12.32
N LEU A 168 -20.15 0.34 -13.16
CA LEU A 168 -21.54 0.36 -12.72
C LEU A 168 -21.86 -0.94 -11.98
N THR A 169 -22.43 -0.81 -10.80
CA THR A 169 -22.88 -1.92 -9.94
C THR A 169 -24.31 -1.63 -9.49
N HIS A 170 -25.10 -2.67 -9.18
CA HIS A 170 -26.53 -2.58 -8.86
C HIS A 170 -27.35 -1.95 -10.01
N ASP A 171 -27.43 -2.64 -11.15
CA ASP A 171 -28.26 -2.25 -12.31
C ASP A 171 -28.08 -0.80 -12.82
N GLY A 172 -26.91 -0.20 -12.56
CA GLY A 172 -26.58 1.16 -12.98
C GLY A 172 -26.77 2.24 -11.92
N GLU A 173 -27.25 1.89 -10.72
CA GLU A 173 -27.51 2.84 -9.64
C GLU A 173 -26.23 3.34 -8.96
N GLU A 174 -25.14 2.54 -8.96
CA GLU A 174 -23.89 2.91 -8.27
C GLU A 174 -22.65 2.79 -9.14
N ALA A 175 -22.04 3.94 -9.46
CA ALA A 175 -20.73 4.03 -10.08
C ALA A 175 -19.62 3.90 -9.03
N ARG A 176 -18.76 2.87 -9.16
CA ARG A 176 -17.65 2.60 -8.23
C ARG A 176 -16.30 2.78 -8.91
N LEU A 177 -15.41 3.56 -8.27
CA LEU A 177 -14.07 3.84 -8.76
C LEU A 177 -13.18 2.59 -8.70
N GLY A 178 -12.54 2.27 -9.82
CA GLY A 178 -11.71 1.08 -10.04
C GLY A 178 -11.92 0.53 -11.45
N GLY A 179 -13.20 0.42 -11.84
CA GLY A 179 -13.57 0.17 -13.23
C GLY A 179 -13.05 -1.16 -13.77
N PHE A 180 -12.63 -1.09 -15.03
CA PHE A 180 -11.99 -2.19 -15.76
C PHE A 180 -10.54 -2.43 -15.31
N ILE A 181 -9.84 -1.36 -14.89
CA ILE A 181 -8.41 -1.37 -14.58
C ILE A 181 -8.11 -2.12 -13.28
N MET A 182 -8.91 -1.88 -12.22
CA MET A 182 -8.69 -2.49 -10.91
C MET A 182 -10.01 -2.72 -10.19
N ASN A 183 -10.10 -3.80 -9.41
CA ASN A 183 -11.26 -4.03 -8.58
C ASN A 183 -11.44 -2.88 -7.55
N PRO A 184 -12.63 -2.25 -7.47
CA PRO A 184 -12.89 -1.17 -6.52
C PRO A 184 -12.53 -1.50 -5.07
N ASN A 185 -12.70 -2.76 -4.65
CA ASN A 185 -12.35 -3.18 -3.28
C ASN A 185 -10.84 -3.16 -3.02
N GLU A 186 -10.04 -3.60 -3.99
CA GLU A 186 -8.58 -3.61 -3.88
C GLU A 186 -8.02 -2.18 -3.94
N LEU A 187 -8.62 -1.32 -4.77
CA LEU A 187 -8.30 0.10 -4.83
C LEU A 187 -8.62 0.78 -3.48
N GLY A 188 -9.78 0.47 -2.89
CA GLY A 188 -10.14 0.98 -1.55
C GLY A 188 -9.16 0.53 -0.47
N MET A 189 -8.68 -0.71 -0.52
CA MET A 189 -7.64 -1.19 0.39
C MET A 189 -6.33 -0.41 0.22
N LEU A 190 -5.94 -0.12 -1.02
CA LEU A 190 -4.77 0.71 -1.31
C LEU A 190 -4.92 2.14 -0.75
N CYS A 191 -6.12 2.74 -0.84
CA CYS A 191 -6.41 4.03 -0.21
C CYS A 191 -6.21 3.97 1.31
N ALA A 192 -6.77 2.96 1.98
CA ALA A 192 -6.65 2.81 3.44
C ALA A 192 -5.18 2.64 3.88
N VAL A 193 -4.39 1.83 3.16
CA VAL A 193 -2.94 1.68 3.41
C VAL A 193 -2.19 2.99 3.17
N GLY A 194 -2.51 3.71 2.09
CA GLY A 194 -1.92 5.01 1.79
C GLY A 194 -2.19 6.05 2.87
N ILE A 195 -3.42 6.11 3.37
CA ILE A 195 -3.81 7.00 4.47
C ILE A 195 -3.04 6.62 5.74
N ALA A 196 -3.00 5.34 6.12
CA ALA A 196 -2.23 4.87 7.27
C ALA A 196 -0.75 5.29 7.20
N CYS A 197 -0.14 5.17 6.02
CA CYS A 197 1.24 5.57 5.81
C CYS A 197 1.44 7.08 5.95
N LEU A 198 0.55 7.90 5.38
CA LEU A 198 0.64 9.36 5.47
C LEU A 198 0.29 9.89 6.86
N MET A 199 -0.52 9.18 7.64
CA MET A 199 -0.81 9.55 9.04
C MET A 199 0.46 9.60 9.90
N PHE A 200 1.48 8.79 9.60
CA PHE A 200 2.77 8.87 10.29
C PHE A 200 3.49 10.21 10.12
N ASN A 201 3.22 10.97 9.04
CA ASN A 201 3.79 12.30 8.84
C ASN A 201 3.26 13.33 9.87
N PHE A 202 2.05 13.11 10.43
CA PHE A 202 1.50 13.99 11.46
C PHE A 202 2.30 13.92 12.76
N TYR A 203 2.73 12.73 13.19
CA TYR A 203 3.54 12.58 14.41
C TYR A 203 4.87 13.33 14.33
N ARG A 204 5.47 13.41 13.14
CA ARG A 204 6.74 14.12 12.91
C ARG A 204 6.58 15.58 12.49
N ARG A 205 5.35 16.11 12.45
CA ARG A 205 5.03 17.47 11.95
C ARG A 205 5.64 17.78 10.58
N HIS A 206 5.80 16.78 9.72
CA HIS A 206 6.42 16.96 8.42
C HIS A 206 5.37 17.44 7.39
N ARG A 207 5.49 18.69 6.93
CA ARG A 207 4.63 19.30 5.89
C ARG A 207 3.14 18.98 6.08
N LEU A 208 2.59 19.43 7.21
CA LEU A 208 1.23 19.12 7.67
C LEU A 208 0.16 19.45 6.63
N ALA A 209 0.21 20.63 6.03
CA ALA A 209 -0.77 21.06 5.01
C ALA A 209 -0.79 20.13 3.80
N TRP A 210 0.38 19.78 3.25
CA TRP A 210 0.49 18.87 2.12
C TRP A 210 0.05 17.44 2.46
N THR A 211 0.35 16.99 3.68
CA THR A 211 -0.12 15.68 4.15
C THR A 211 -1.64 15.65 4.24
N LEU A 212 -2.27 16.72 4.73
CA LEU A 212 -3.72 16.84 4.83
C LEU A 212 -4.40 16.83 3.46
N VAL A 213 -3.85 17.56 2.48
CA VAL A 213 -4.35 17.53 1.09
C VAL A 213 -4.27 16.11 0.51
N LYS A 214 -3.13 15.42 0.67
CA LYS A 214 -2.96 14.06 0.18
C LYS A 214 -3.96 13.10 0.82
N ILE A 215 -4.14 13.16 2.14
CA ILE A 215 -5.12 12.31 2.85
C ILE A 215 -6.54 12.64 2.41
N GLY A 216 -6.89 13.91 2.22
CA GLY A 216 -8.20 14.32 1.71
C GLY A 216 -8.51 13.70 0.35
N LEU A 217 -7.55 13.71 -0.57
CA LEU A 217 -7.70 13.08 -1.89
C LEU A 217 -7.83 11.56 -1.80
N LEU A 218 -7.05 10.91 -0.92
CA LEU A 218 -7.16 9.47 -0.69
C LEU A 218 -8.50 9.07 -0.06
N LEU A 219 -9.05 9.90 0.84
CA LEU A 219 -10.36 9.71 1.45
C LEU A 219 -11.47 9.87 0.42
N LEU A 220 -11.38 10.88 -0.44
CA LEU A 220 -12.30 11.05 -1.56
C LEU A 220 -12.29 9.81 -2.45
N ALA A 221 -11.11 9.35 -2.86
CA ALA A 221 -10.97 8.13 -3.66
C ALA A 221 -11.55 6.90 -2.93
N LEU A 222 -11.30 6.75 -1.62
CA LEU A 222 -11.85 5.66 -0.80
C LEU A 222 -13.38 5.66 -0.81
N ILE A 223 -14.02 6.81 -0.63
CA ILE A 223 -15.49 6.94 -0.67
C ILE A 223 -16.01 6.57 -2.06
N LEU A 224 -15.37 7.06 -3.12
CA LEU A 224 -15.74 6.77 -4.51
C LEU A 224 -15.57 5.29 -4.89
N THR A 225 -14.68 4.54 -4.23
CA THR A 225 -14.58 3.08 -4.45
C THR A 225 -15.80 2.30 -3.94
N GLY A 226 -16.56 2.87 -3.00
CA GLY A 226 -17.69 2.19 -2.34
C GLY A 226 -17.28 0.91 -1.58
N SER A 227 -16.00 0.73 -1.25
CA SER A 227 -15.50 -0.48 -0.59
C SER A 227 -15.80 -0.47 0.92
N ARG A 228 -16.78 -1.28 1.34
CA ARG A 228 -17.22 -1.40 2.74
C ARG A 228 -16.11 -1.88 3.68
N SER A 229 -15.40 -2.93 3.28
CA SER A 229 -14.30 -3.50 4.09
C SER A 229 -13.15 -2.50 4.24
N SER A 230 -12.84 -1.73 3.20
CA SER A 230 -11.79 -0.70 3.25
C SER A 230 -12.18 0.50 4.10
N LEU A 231 -13.46 0.90 4.09
CA LEU A 231 -13.99 1.94 4.99
C LEU A 231 -13.89 1.51 6.46
N VAL A 232 -14.32 0.29 6.78
CA VAL A 232 -14.16 -0.28 8.13
C VAL A 232 -12.68 -0.35 8.53
N GLY A 233 -11.81 -0.82 7.62
CA GLY A 233 -10.37 -0.84 7.84
C GLY A 233 -9.79 0.55 8.13
N PHE A 234 -10.20 1.58 7.37
CA PHE A 234 -9.80 2.96 7.61
C PHE A 234 -10.26 3.46 8.99
N LEU A 235 -11.49 3.18 9.39
CA LEU A 235 -12.00 3.55 10.73
C LEU A 235 -11.19 2.89 11.85
N LEU A 236 -10.83 1.61 11.69
CA LEU A 236 -9.97 0.91 12.64
C LEU A 236 -8.56 1.54 12.72
N ILE A 237 -7.98 1.94 11.58
CA ILE A 237 -6.70 2.65 11.54
C ILE A 237 -6.79 3.97 12.30
N VAL A 238 -7.84 4.76 12.05
CA VAL A 238 -8.07 6.04 12.74
C VAL A 238 -8.23 5.80 14.24
N PHE A 239 -9.05 4.83 14.64
CA PHE A 239 -9.24 4.45 16.03
C PHE A 239 -7.92 4.06 16.71
N PHE A 240 -7.10 3.25 16.05
CA PHE A 240 -5.79 2.85 16.59
C PHE A 240 -4.85 4.06 16.77
N HIS A 241 -4.80 4.97 15.80
CA HIS A 241 -3.99 6.19 15.89
C HIS A 241 -4.45 7.14 17.00
N ILE A 242 -5.77 7.26 17.20
CA ILE A 242 -6.36 8.00 18.32
C ILE A 242 -5.94 7.38 19.65
N GLN A 243 -6.02 6.05 19.78
CA GLN A 243 -5.64 5.36 21.01
C GLN A 243 -4.15 5.53 21.35
N GLN A 244 -3.29 5.67 20.34
CA GLN A 244 -1.88 6.00 20.52
C GLN A 244 -1.61 7.48 20.84
N ALA A 245 -2.55 8.40 20.62
CA ALA A 245 -2.34 9.82 20.91
C ALA A 245 -2.27 10.07 22.42
N GLY A 246 -1.13 10.54 22.95
CA GLY A 246 -0.90 10.68 24.40
C GLY A 246 -1.80 11.65 25.17
N ASN A 247 -2.68 12.41 24.51
CA ASN A 247 -3.54 13.40 25.17
C ASN A 247 -4.94 12.79 25.48
N PRO A 248 -5.30 12.60 26.77
CA PRO A 248 -6.56 11.96 27.16
C PRO A 248 -7.80 12.73 26.70
N ARG A 249 -7.73 14.06 26.57
CA ARG A 249 -8.85 14.88 26.06
C ARG A 249 -9.13 14.62 24.58
N LEU A 250 -8.08 14.41 23.78
CA LEU A 250 -8.18 14.05 22.36
C LEU A 250 -8.71 12.64 22.19
N LYS A 251 -8.33 11.69 23.06
CA LYS A 251 -8.90 10.34 23.06
C LYS A 251 -10.40 10.34 23.31
N ILE A 252 -10.84 11.07 24.34
CA ILE A 252 -12.27 11.17 24.68
C ILE A 252 -13.04 11.86 23.56
N ALA A 253 -12.57 13.02 23.08
CA ALA A 253 -13.22 13.76 22.00
C ALA A 253 -13.32 12.94 20.70
N ALA A 254 -12.27 12.21 20.34
CA ALA A 254 -12.26 11.42 19.12
C ALA A 254 -13.06 10.11 19.25
N ASN A 255 -13.10 9.48 20.42
CA ASN A 255 -14.00 8.36 20.67
C ASN A 255 -15.48 8.80 20.66
N LEU A 256 -15.78 9.99 21.20
CA LEU A 256 -17.13 10.55 21.14
C LEU A 256 -17.53 10.91 19.70
N ALA A 257 -16.61 11.48 18.92
CA ALA A 257 -16.81 11.75 17.50
C ALA A 257 -17.00 10.47 16.68
N ALA A 258 -16.24 9.40 16.98
CA ALA A 258 -16.42 8.10 16.34
C ALA A 258 -17.79 7.48 16.70
N LEU A 259 -18.22 7.59 17.96
CA LEU A 259 -19.53 7.13 18.42
C LEU A 259 -20.67 7.90 17.73
N LEU A 260 -20.51 9.23 17.55
CA LEU A 260 -21.45 10.09 16.83
C LEU A 260 -21.42 9.89 15.31
N ALA A 261 -20.33 9.34 14.76
CA ALA A 261 -20.23 8.99 13.35
C ALA A 261 -20.85 7.62 13.04
N LEU A 262 -21.00 6.72 14.02
CA LEU A 262 -21.63 5.41 13.84
C LEU A 262 -23.03 5.47 13.18
N PRO A 263 -23.96 6.37 13.57
CA PRO A 263 -25.27 6.48 12.93
C PRO A 263 -25.20 6.88 11.45
N ALA A 264 -24.18 7.64 11.05
CA ALA A 264 -23.96 7.99 9.65
C ALA A 264 -23.24 6.87 8.88
N LEU A 265 -22.36 6.14 9.54
CA LEU A 265 -21.58 5.04 8.97
C LEU A 265 -22.38 3.74 8.82
N VAL A 266 -23.31 3.45 9.72
CA VAL A 266 -24.11 2.21 9.70
C VAL A 266 -24.97 2.11 8.43
N PRO A 267 -25.74 3.13 8.02
CA PRO A 267 -26.46 3.09 6.75
C PRO A 267 -25.50 3.00 5.57
N LEU A 268 -24.40 3.76 5.58
CA LEU A 268 -23.42 3.81 4.48
C LEU A 268 -22.66 2.49 4.27
N VAL A 269 -22.48 1.70 5.33
CA VAL A 269 -21.74 0.42 5.33
C VAL A 269 -22.66 -0.80 5.28
N PHE A 270 -23.85 -0.76 5.89
CA PHE A 270 -24.73 -1.93 6.02
C PHE A 270 -26.05 -1.82 5.25
N ILE A 271 -26.56 -0.60 4.97
CA ILE A 271 -27.89 -0.39 4.40
C ILE A 271 -27.80 0.57 3.21
N LYS A 272 -27.36 0.04 2.06
CA LYS A 272 -27.63 0.72 0.77
C LYS A 272 -28.99 0.28 0.26
N GLN A 273 -29.75 1.26 -0.24
CA GLN A 273 -31.14 1.15 -0.69
C GLN A 273 -31.36 -0.13 -1.53
N GLY A 274 -32.42 -0.89 -1.20
CA GLY A 274 -32.87 -2.06 -1.97
C GLY A 274 -32.86 -3.41 -1.25
N GLY A 275 -32.43 -3.49 0.01
CA GLY A 275 -32.46 -4.73 0.80
C GLY A 275 -33.65 -4.82 1.76
N LEU A 276 -34.87 -4.87 1.22
CA LEU A 276 -36.04 -5.49 1.84
C LEU A 276 -36.49 -6.64 0.93
#